data_AF-A0A8J4RZQ2-F1
#
_entry.id   AF-A0A8J4RZQ2-F1
#
_cell.length_a   1.000
_cell.length_b   1.000
_cell.length_c   1.000
_cell.angle_alpha   90.00
_cell.angle_beta   90.00
_cell.angle_gamma   90.00
#
_symmetry.space_group_name_H-M   'P 1'
#
loop_
_entity.id
_entity.type
_entity.pdbx_description
1 polymer ?
#
loop_
_entity_poly.entity_id
_entity_poly.type
_entity_poly.pdbx_seq_one_letter_code
_entity_poly.pdbx_strand_id
1 'polypeptide(L)'
;MDDALQLWEDMRKENLFPDSQTYTEMIRGFLRQGSPADAMNIYEDMMKSPEPPEELPFRILLKGLLPHPLLRNRVKQDFEELFPERHVYDPPEEIYGLR
;
A
#
# COMPACT_ATOMS: atom_id res chain seq x y z
N MET A 1 -14.47 7.83 -5.04
CA MET A 1 -13.54 6.70 -5.24
C MET A 1 -14.01 5.78 -6.33
N ASP A 2 -15.31 5.63 -6.51
CA ASP A 2 -15.89 4.78 -7.56
C ASP A 2 -15.31 5.09 -8.95
N ASP A 3 -15.14 6.37 -9.31
CA ASP A 3 -14.50 6.77 -10.57
C ASP A 3 -13.02 6.35 -10.65
N ALA A 4 -12.29 6.40 -9.53
CA ALA A 4 -10.88 5.99 -9.47
C ALA A 4 -10.74 4.47 -9.56
N LEU A 5 -11.67 3.72 -8.96
CA LEU A 5 -11.76 2.26 -9.10
C LEU A 5 -12.08 1.87 -10.54
N GLN A 6 -13.04 2.54 -11.16
CA GLN A 6 -13.40 2.28 -12.55
C GLN A 6 -12.21 2.54 -13.49
N LEU A 7 -11.51 3.67 -13.31
CA LEU A 7 -10.31 3.98 -14.06
C LEU A 7 -9.21 2.92 -13.85
N TRP A 8 -8.99 2.49 -12.60
CA TRP A 8 -8.01 1.45 -12.28
C TRP A 8 -8.37 0.11 -12.94
N GLU A 9 -9.63 -0.30 -12.89
CA GLU A 9 -10.11 -1.53 -13.53
C GLU A 9 -9.97 -1.47 -15.06
N ASP A 10 -10.20 -0.30 -15.66
CA ASP A 10 -10.00 -0.13 -17.11
C ASP A 10 -8.51 -0.16 -17.48
N MET A 11 -7.63 0.46 -16.69
CA MET A 11 -6.17 0.35 -16.87
C MET A 11 -5.69 -1.11 -16.77
N ARG A 12 -6.22 -1.88 -15.81
CA ARG A 12 -5.90 -3.31 -15.66
C ARG A 12 -6.33 -4.14 -16.87
N LYS A 13 -7.52 -3.89 -17.42
CA LYS A 13 -8.00 -4.59 -18.63
C LYS A 13 -7.11 -4.32 -19.84
N GLU A 14 -6.53 -3.14 -19.92
CA GLU A 14 -5.62 -2.75 -21.00
C GLU A 14 -4.15 -3.09 -20.70
N ASN A 15 -3.87 -3.76 -19.57
CA ASN A 15 -2.53 -4.09 -19.10
C ASN A 15 -1.61 -2.85 -18.98
N LEU A 16 -2.22 -1.72 -18.62
CA LEU A 16 -1.56 -0.46 -18.33
C LEU A 16 -1.30 -0.35 -16.83
N PHE A 17 -0.03 -0.17 -16.46
CA PHE A 17 0.37 0.02 -15.06
C PHE A 17 0.50 1.51 -14.75
N PRO A 18 -0.19 2.04 -13.73
CA PRO A 18 0.05 3.37 -13.22
C PRO A 18 1.51 3.55 -12.72
N ASP A 19 1.93 4.80 -12.58
CA ASP A 19 3.19 5.12 -11.92
C ASP A 19 3.08 5.00 -10.38
N SER A 20 4.24 5.01 -9.72
CA SER A 20 4.36 4.96 -8.25
C SER A 20 3.53 6.03 -7.53
N GLN A 21 3.49 7.24 -8.08
CA GLN A 21 2.73 8.34 -7.50
C GLN A 21 1.22 8.06 -7.55
N THR A 22 0.72 7.51 -8.66
CA THR A 22 -0.68 7.15 -8.82
C THR A 22 -1.08 6.03 -7.87
N TYR A 23 -0.27 4.97 -7.75
CA TYR A 23 -0.47 3.93 -6.75
C TYR A 23 -0.50 4.48 -5.32
N THR A 24 0.45 5.36 -4.99
CA THR A 24 0.54 6.00 -3.67
C THR A 24 -0.76 6.73 -3.32
N GLU A 25 -1.30 7.52 -4.26
CA GLU A 25 -2.50 8.31 -4.01
C GLU A 25 -3.77 7.46 -3.94
N MET A 26 -3.89 6.39 -4.74
CA MET A 26 -4.98 5.42 -4.62
C MET A 26 -4.97 4.72 -3.25
N ILE A 27 -3.82 4.17 -2.85
CA ILE A 27 -3.61 3.53 -1.55
C ILE A 27 -3.98 4.50 -0.42
N ARG A 28 -3.45 5.73 -0.46
CA ARG A 28 -3.74 6.78 0.52
C ARG A 28 -5.24 7.08 0.59
N GLY A 29 -5.90 7.16 -0.56
CA GLY A 29 -7.35 7.39 -0.68
C GLY A 29 -8.17 6.33 0.04
N PHE A 30 -7.89 5.05 -0.23
CA PHE A 30 -8.59 3.93 0.41
C PHE A 30 -8.35 3.84 1.91
N LEU A 31 -7.10 4.02 2.37
CA LEU A 31 -6.79 4.03 3.79
C LEU A 31 -7.54 5.16 4.52
N ARG A 32 -7.64 6.36 3.92
CA ARG A 32 -8.40 7.49 4.48
C ARG A 32 -9.90 7.23 4.58
N GLN A 33 -10.44 6.35 3.75
CA GLN A 33 -11.85 5.96 3.76
C GLN A 33 -12.16 4.77 4.67
N GLY A 34 -11.15 4.21 5.33
CA GLY A 34 -11.33 3.02 6.16
C GLY A 34 -11.50 1.73 5.33
N SER A 35 -11.00 1.71 4.10
CA SER A 35 -11.04 0.55 3.18
C SER A 35 -9.64 -0.07 3.00
N PRO A 36 -9.06 -0.73 4.02
CA PRO A 36 -7.72 -1.32 3.92
C PRO A 36 -7.66 -2.48 2.92
N ALA A 37 -8.77 -3.19 2.68
CA ALA A 37 -8.83 -4.27 1.69
C ALA A 37 -8.61 -3.74 0.28
N ASP A 38 -9.29 -2.65 -0.10
CA ASP A 38 -9.10 -2.01 -1.40
C ASP A 38 -7.69 -1.43 -1.55
N ALA A 39 -7.13 -0.83 -0.49
CA ALA A 39 -5.74 -0.41 -0.48
C ALA A 39 -4.77 -1.56 -0.76
N MET A 40 -5.05 -2.76 -0.23
CA MET A 40 -4.24 -3.96 -0.48
C MET A 40 -4.43 -4.50 -1.90
N ASN A 41 -5.60 -4.37 -2.52
CA ASN A 41 -5.78 -4.73 -3.93
C ASN A 41 -4.91 -3.86 -4.84
N ILE A 42 -4.86 -2.55 -4.57
CA ILE A 42 -3.97 -1.62 -5.29
C ILE A 42 -2.49 -1.99 -5.06
N TYR A 43 -2.12 -2.32 -3.82
CA TYR A 43 -0.76 -2.79 -3.50
C TYR A 43 -0.38 -4.06 -4.27
N GLU A 44 -1.27 -5.05 -4.34
CA GLU A 44 -0.99 -6.30 -5.07
C GLU A 44 -0.84 -6.08 -6.57
N ASP A 45 -1.54 -5.11 -7.13
CA ASP A 45 -1.41 -4.70 -8.53
C ASP A 45 -0.06 -3.99 -8.78
N MET A 46 0.33 -3.08 -7.88
CA MET A 46 1.65 -2.46 -7.89
C MET A 46 2.78 -3.49 -7.85
N MET A 47 2.66 -4.53 -7.02
CA MET A 47 3.66 -5.59 -6.92
C MET A 47 3.76 -6.48 -8.17
N LYS A 48 2.76 -6.44 -9.06
CA LYS A 48 2.76 -7.12 -10.36
C LYS A 48 3.26 -6.24 -11.51
N SER A 49 3.46 -4.94 -11.23
CA SER A 49 4.01 -4.00 -12.20
C SER A 49 5.40 -4.45 -12.66
N PRO A 50 5.76 -4.29 -13.94
CA PRO A 50 7.12 -4.51 -14.41
C PRO A 50 8.11 -3.47 -13.87
N GLU A 51 7.61 -2.32 -13.42
CA GLU A 51 8.42 -1.26 -12.83
C GLU A 51 8.81 -1.61 -11.38
N PRO A 52 10.06 -1.36 -10.97
CA PRO A 52 10.50 -1.59 -9.59
C PRO A 52 9.63 -0.81 -8.59
N PRO A 53 9.17 -1.44 -7.49
CA PRO A 53 8.44 -0.74 -6.45
C PRO A 53 9.29 0.36 -5.80
N GLU A 54 8.66 1.48 -5.45
CA GLU A 54 9.31 2.56 -4.70
C GLU A 54 8.92 2.52 -3.22
N GLU A 55 9.73 3.11 -2.34
CA GLU A 55 9.46 3.11 -0.88
C GLU A 55 8.16 3.81 -0.48
N LEU A 56 7.73 4.84 -1.20
CA LEU A 56 6.67 5.74 -0.74
C LEU A 56 5.32 5.03 -0.54
N PRO A 57 4.80 4.23 -1.49
CA PRO A 57 3.61 3.40 -1.29
C PRO A 57 3.66 2.56 -0.02
N PHE A 58 4.79 1.90 0.25
CA PHE A 58 4.96 1.05 1.45
C PHE A 58 4.90 1.89 2.73
N ARG A 59 5.57 3.04 2.79
CA ARG A 59 5.52 3.92 3.96
C ARG A 59 4.09 4.38 4.27
N ILE A 60 3.29 4.63 3.24
CA ILE A 60 1.87 4.97 3.39
C ILE A 60 1.07 3.78 3.93
N LEU A 61 1.26 2.57 3.38
CA LEU A 61 0.62 1.34 3.85
C LEU A 61 0.99 1.03 5.30
N LEU A 62 2.29 1.03 5.65
CA LEU A 62 2.77 0.70 6.99
C LEU A 62 2.24 1.65 8.06
N LYS A 63 1.97 2.91 7.70
CA LYS A 63 1.31 3.89 8.56
C LYS A 63 -0.21 3.71 8.60
N GLY A 64 -0.87 3.46 7.46
CA GLY A 64 -2.32 3.32 7.41
C GLY A 64 -2.84 2.00 7.97
N LEU A 65 -2.01 0.96 7.95
CA LEU A 65 -2.34 -0.39 8.42
C LEU A 65 -1.97 -0.62 9.89
N LEU A 66 -1.65 0.43 10.66
CA LEU A 66 -1.40 0.30 12.11
C LEU A 66 -2.55 -0.47 12.84
N PRO A 67 -3.85 -0.25 12.53
CA PRO A 67 -4.94 -1.03 13.13
C PRO A 67 -5.12 -2.45 12.55
N HIS A 68 -4.34 -2.84 11.54
CA HIS A 68 -4.47 -4.08 10.77
C HIS A 68 -3.14 -4.86 10.76
N PRO A 69 -2.72 -5.44 11.90
CA PRO A 69 -1.37 -5.97 12.09
C PRO A 69 -1.00 -7.08 11.08
N LEU A 70 -1.95 -7.93 10.68
CA LEU A 70 -1.69 -8.98 9.69
C LEU A 70 -1.34 -8.42 8.31
N LEU A 71 -2.07 -7.40 7.86
CA LEU A 71 -1.78 -6.74 6.58
C LEU A 71 -0.48 -5.95 6.65
N ARG A 72 -0.27 -5.25 7.78
CA ARG A 72 0.96 -4.48 8.02
C ARG A 72 2.20 -5.36 8.01
N ASN A 73 2.16 -6.53 8.65
CA ASN A 73 3.28 -7.44 8.72
C ASN A 73 3.67 -7.99 7.34
N ARG A 74 2.69 -8.30 6.48
CA ARG A 74 2.94 -8.68 5.10
C ARG A 74 3.68 -7.58 4.33
N VAL A 75 3.15 -6.34 4.37
CA VAL A 75 3.79 -5.19 3.70
C VAL A 75 5.18 -4.92 4.27
N LYS A 76 5.38 -5.11 5.58
CA LYS A 76 6.67 -4.91 6.24
C LYS A 76 7.70 -5.93 5.77
N GLN A 77 7.32 -7.21 5.68
CA GLN A 77 8.19 -8.25 5.17
C GLN A 77 8.60 -7.95 3.73
N ASP A 78 7.63 -7.64 2.86
CA ASP A 78 7.91 -7.30 1.46
C ASP A 78 8.85 -6.07 1.37
N PHE A 79 8.68 -5.07 2.24
CA PHE A 79 9.57 -3.90 2.31
C PHE A 79 11.00 -4.27 2.74
N GLU A 80 11.17 -5.09 3.77
CA GLU A 80 12.49 -5.51 4.25
C GLU A 80 13.23 -6.36 3.19
N GLU A 81 12.49 -7.18 2.45
CA GLU A 81 13.04 -7.97 1.33
C GLU A 81 13.46 -7.09 0.15
N LEU A 82 12.66 -6.09 -0.22
CA LEU A 82 12.94 -5.20 -1.35
C LEU A 82 13.95 -4.09 -1.04
N PHE A 83 14.00 -3.63 0.21
CA PHE A 83 14.83 -2.51 0.66
C PHE A 83 15.69 -2.92 1.87
N PRO A 84 16.60 -3.89 1.74
CA PRO A 84 17.35 -4.46 2.87
C PRO A 84 18.24 -3.45 3.60
N GLU A 85 18.66 -2.39 2.91
CA GLU A 85 19.47 -1.30 3.48
C GLU A 85 18.62 -0.21 4.17
N ARG A 86 17.29 -0.37 4.20
CA ARG A 86 16.35 0.62 4.71
C ARG A 86 15.67 0.09 5.96
N HIS A 87 15.80 0.83 7.05
CA HIS A 87 15.05 0.55 8.27
C HIS A 87 13.76 1.37 8.30
N VAL A 88 12.63 0.66 8.33
CA VAL A 88 11.34 1.27 8.69
C VAL A 88 11.33 1.47 10.20
N TYR A 89 10.98 2.68 10.64
CA TYR A 89 10.64 2.90 12.04
C TYR A 89 9.42 2.05 12.40
N ASP A 90 9.61 1.08 13.31
CA ASP A 90 8.53 0.28 13.87
C ASP A 90 8.18 0.79 15.27
N PRO A 91 7.08 1.55 15.43
CA PRO A 91 6.70 2.06 16.73
C PRO A 91 6.42 0.88 17.69
N PRO A 92 6.82 0.97 18.97
CA PRO A 92 6.42 0.01 20.00
C PRO A 92 4.90 -0.29 19.98
N GLU A 93 4.54 -1.55 20.18
CA GLU A 93 3.14 -2.04 20.20
C GLU A 93 2.25 -1.30 21.22
N GLU A 94 2.88 -0.70 22.25
CA GLU A 94 2.25 0.10 23.29
C GLU A 94 1.58 1.39 22.78
N ILE A 95 2.00 1.90 21.62
CA ILE A 95 1.46 3.15 21.03
C ILE A 95 0.15 2.89 20.26
N TYR A 96 -0.15 1.63 19.97
CA TYR A 96 -1.37 1.18 19.29
C TYR A 96 -2.55 1.06 20.24
N GLY A 97 -2.43 1.61 21.46
CA GLY A 97 -3.45 1.63 22.49
C GLY A 97 -4.81 2.04 21.94
N LEU A 98 -5.60 1.02 21.64
CA LEU A 98 -7.05 1.09 21.50
C LEU A 98 -7.58 1.73 22.79
N ARG A 99 -8.03 2.97 22.70
CA ARG A 99 -8.96 3.58 23.64
C ARG A 99 -10.28 3.80 22.94
#